data_AF-E7NDV5-F1
#
_entry.id   AF-E7NDV5-F1
#
_cell.length_a   1.000
_cell.length_b   1.000
_cell.length_c   1.000
_cell.angle_alpha   90.00
_cell.angle_beta   90.00
_cell.angle_gamma   90.00
#
_symmetry.space_group_name_H-M   'P 1'
#
loop_
_entity.id
_entity.type
_entity.pdbx_description
1 polymer ?
#
loop_
_entity_poly.entity_id
_entity_poly.type
_entity_poly.pdbx_seq_one_letter_code
_entity_poly.pdbx_strand_id
1 'polypeptide(L)'
;MVNSNQDCFGYIATDINERYFITRNAIGDKELSDIAIRHQPKLFSDYQITQGPTAVEAVRDDSGNFPGYEAAFSTTATISGTPTPIDGYRFNRRVGERGIGVEVMLMCPQGTLIGLDQWHTILTGIRVQGIDAGAM
;
A
#
# COMPACT_ATOMS: atom_id res chain seq x y z
N MET A 1 0.21 22.01 -5.99
CA MET A 1 1.04 22.34 -4.82
C MET A 1 0.32 21.80 -3.60
N VAL A 2 0.90 20.86 -2.87
CA VAL A 2 0.30 20.33 -1.63
C VAL A 2 1.00 21.03 -0.46
N ASN A 3 0.26 21.88 0.26
CA ASN A 3 0.72 22.57 1.45
C ASN A 3 0.83 21.56 2.60
N SER A 4 2.05 21.30 3.07
CA SER A 4 2.33 20.48 4.25
C SER A 4 2.31 21.36 5.50
N ASN A 5 1.12 21.70 6.00
CA ASN A 5 0.95 22.15 7.37
C ASN A 5 0.36 20.99 8.19
N GLN A 6 1.26 20.08 8.61
CA GLN A 6 1.14 19.10 9.70
C GLN A 6 -0.18 18.32 9.86
N ASP A 7 -0.49 17.47 8.89
CA ASP A 7 -1.42 16.34 9.05
C ASP A 7 -0.86 15.11 8.34
N CYS A 8 -1.38 13.92 8.67
CA CYS A 8 -1.10 12.72 7.91
C CYS A 8 -1.59 12.87 6.46
N PHE A 9 -0.75 12.50 5.49
CA PHE A 9 -1.10 12.46 4.08
C PHE A 9 -1.38 11.02 3.65
N GLY A 10 -2.56 10.79 3.08
CA GLY A 10 -2.95 9.50 2.54
C GLY A 10 -3.17 9.55 1.03
N TYR A 11 -2.85 8.47 0.33
CA TYR A 11 -3.25 8.28 -1.07
C TYR A 11 -3.66 6.83 -1.36
N ILE A 12 -4.47 6.69 -2.41
CA ILE A 12 -4.70 5.43 -3.12
C ILE A 12 -4.14 5.57 -4.53
N ALA A 13 -3.36 4.58 -4.95
CA ALA A 13 -2.81 4.50 -6.29
C ALA A 13 -3.16 3.15 -6.92
N THR A 14 -3.49 3.19 -8.20
CA THR A 14 -3.67 2.00 -9.02
C THR A 14 -2.71 2.07 -10.18
N ASP A 15 -1.93 1.02 -10.39
CA ASP A 15 -1.02 0.92 -11.52
C ASP A 15 -1.35 -0.30 -12.38
N ILE A 16 -1.31 -0.09 -13.70
CA ILE A 16 -1.57 -1.13 -14.69
C ILE A 16 -0.23 -1.48 -15.34
N ASN A 17 0.14 -2.75 -15.27
CA ASN A 17 1.42 -3.23 -15.78
C ASN A 17 1.27 -4.63 -16.36
N GLU A 18 1.48 -4.74 -17.67
CA GLU A 18 1.46 -6.01 -18.41
C GLU A 18 2.44 -7.04 -17.81
N ARG A 19 3.52 -6.59 -17.17
CA ARG A 19 4.46 -7.49 -16.50
C ARG A 19 3.78 -8.37 -15.46
N TYR A 20 2.81 -7.85 -14.70
CA TYR A 20 2.09 -8.66 -13.71
C TYR A 20 1.33 -9.81 -14.38
N PHE A 21 0.73 -9.55 -15.54
CA PHE A 21 0.09 -10.59 -16.34
C PHE A 21 1.09 -11.61 -16.87
N ILE A 22 2.20 -11.16 -17.46
CA ILE A 22 3.20 -12.05 -18.04
C ILE A 22 3.83 -12.96 -16.97
N THR A 23 4.09 -12.43 -15.76
CA THR A 23 4.76 -13.17 -14.69
C THR A 23 3.84 -14.05 -13.86
N ARG A 24 2.51 -13.96 -14.01
CA ARG A 24 1.52 -14.66 -13.16
C ARG A 24 1.68 -16.18 -13.11
N ASN A 25 2.25 -16.78 -14.16
CA ASN A 25 2.49 -18.23 -14.22
C ASN A 25 3.74 -18.66 -13.43
N ALA A 26 4.61 -17.71 -13.06
CA ALA A 26 5.85 -17.96 -12.34
C ALA A 26 5.80 -17.45 -10.90
N ILE A 27 5.14 -16.31 -10.67
CA ILE A 27 5.02 -15.64 -9.38
C ILE A 27 3.53 -15.38 -9.15
N GLY A 28 2.99 -15.97 -8.08
CA GLY A 28 1.59 -15.80 -7.70
C GLY A 28 1.30 -14.43 -7.12
N ASP A 29 0.01 -14.12 -7.06
CA ASP A 29 -0.56 -12.88 -6.53
C ASP A 29 -0.09 -12.54 -5.11
N LYS A 30 -0.10 -13.53 -4.21
CA LYS A 30 0.50 -13.44 -2.88
C LYS A 30 1.96 -12.98 -2.90
N GLU A 31 2.80 -13.62 -3.71
CA GLU A 31 4.23 -13.33 -3.75
C GLU A 31 4.51 -11.98 -4.41
N LEU A 32 3.80 -11.63 -5.48
CA LEU A 32 3.86 -10.30 -6.10
C LEU A 32 3.48 -9.19 -5.09
N SER A 33 2.45 -9.42 -4.29
CA SER A 33 1.97 -8.46 -3.28
C SER A 33 2.96 -8.31 -2.12
N ASP A 34 3.56 -9.40 -1.63
CA ASP A 34 4.60 -9.36 -0.59
C ASP A 34 5.89 -8.67 -1.08
N ILE A 35 6.33 -8.93 -2.32
CA ILE A 35 7.46 -8.22 -2.91
C ILE A 35 7.16 -6.72 -3.01
N ALA A 36 5.95 -6.36 -3.46
CA ALA A 36 5.56 -4.98 -3.68
C ALA A 36 5.49 -4.16 -2.37
N ILE A 37 4.99 -4.74 -1.28
CA ILE A 37 4.93 -4.03 0.01
C ILE A 37 6.31 -3.84 0.64
N ARG A 38 7.27 -4.72 0.35
CA ARG A 38 8.68 -4.61 0.80
C ARG A 38 9.50 -3.67 -0.08
N HIS A 39 9.05 -3.38 -1.29
CA HIS A 39 9.77 -2.49 -2.20
C HIS A 39 9.81 -1.06 -1.65
N GLN A 40 11.02 -0.51 -1.49
CA GLN A 40 11.23 0.88 -1.12
C GLN A 40 10.85 1.82 -2.28
N PRO A 41 9.87 2.73 -2.11
CA PRO A 41 9.57 3.79 -3.07
C PRO A 41 10.78 4.70 -3.32
N LYS A 42 10.91 5.23 -4.54
CA LYS A 42 12.06 6.09 -4.92
C LYS A 42 12.21 7.36 -4.08
N LEU A 43 11.12 7.90 -3.55
CA LEU A 43 11.12 9.11 -2.73
C LEU A 43 11.53 8.84 -1.28
N PHE A 44 11.70 7.56 -0.91
CA PHE A 44 12.02 7.10 0.43
C PHE A 44 13.50 6.69 0.50
N SER A 45 14.10 6.91 1.67
CA SER A 45 15.36 6.31 2.10
C SER A 45 15.18 5.60 3.43
N ASP A 46 15.98 4.57 3.68
CA ASP A 46 15.95 3.82 4.94
C ASP A 46 14.55 3.26 5.24
N TYR A 47 13.86 2.77 4.20
CA TYR A 47 12.53 2.19 4.37
C TYR A 47 12.61 0.90 5.17
N GLN A 48 11.96 0.91 6.34
CA GLN A 48 11.93 -0.23 7.25
C GLN A 48 10.50 -0.57 7.59
N ILE A 49 10.15 -1.85 7.43
CA ILE A 49 8.88 -2.37 7.95
C ILE A 49 9.04 -2.56 9.45
N THR A 50 8.21 -1.88 10.22
CA THR A 50 8.20 -1.94 11.69
C THR A 50 7.17 -2.93 12.22
N GLN A 51 6.13 -3.21 11.44
CA GLN A 51 5.12 -4.25 11.72
C GLN A 51 4.61 -4.88 10.42
N GLY A 52 4.46 -6.21 10.41
CA GLY A 52 4.05 -6.98 9.23
C GLY A 52 5.24 -7.34 8.32
N PRO A 53 5.02 -7.61 7.01
CA PRO A 53 3.73 -7.62 6.32
C PRO A 53 2.74 -8.64 6.89
N THR A 54 1.44 -8.31 6.86
CA THR A 54 0.36 -9.21 7.29
C THR A 54 -0.75 -9.20 6.26
N ALA A 55 -1.31 -10.36 5.94
CA ALA A 55 -2.43 -10.44 5.01
C ALA A 55 -3.70 -9.94 5.71
N VAL A 56 -4.45 -9.07 5.03
CA VAL A 56 -5.71 -8.49 5.52
C VAL A 56 -6.77 -8.46 4.43
N GLU A 57 -8.03 -8.58 4.85
CA GLU A 57 -9.22 -8.53 3.99
C GLU A 57 -10.05 -7.26 4.27
N ALA A 58 -9.36 -6.13 4.45
CA ALA A 58 -10.01 -4.89 4.85
C ALA A 58 -10.55 -4.08 3.66
N VAL A 59 -9.89 -4.11 2.50
CA VAL A 59 -10.35 -3.43 1.28
C VAL A 59 -11.40 -4.29 0.59
N ARG A 60 -12.36 -3.67 -0.12
CA ARG A 60 -13.38 -4.40 -0.90
C ARG A 60 -13.26 -4.12 -2.39
N ASP A 61 -13.57 -5.14 -3.17
CA ASP A 61 -13.78 -5.06 -4.62
C ASP A 61 -15.21 -5.45 -5.00
N ASP A 62 -15.47 -5.75 -6.28
CA ASP A 62 -16.81 -6.07 -6.76
C ASP A 62 -17.32 -7.44 -6.26
N SER A 63 -16.44 -8.34 -5.78
CA SER A 63 -16.83 -9.66 -5.26
C SER A 63 -16.84 -9.76 -3.73
N GLY A 64 -16.36 -8.72 -3.03
CA GLY A 64 -16.67 -8.46 -1.63
C GLY A 64 -15.44 -8.16 -0.78
N ASN A 65 -14.39 -8.97 -0.90
CA ASN A 65 -13.12 -8.78 -0.21
C ASN A 65 -11.99 -8.69 -1.24
N PHE A 66 -11.14 -7.67 -1.08
CA PHE A 66 -9.94 -7.48 -1.86
C PHE A 66 -8.72 -7.74 -0.96
N PRO A 67 -8.36 -9.02 -0.75
CA PRO A 67 -7.28 -9.39 0.15
C PRO A 67 -5.96 -8.78 -0.33
N GLY A 68 -5.15 -8.28 0.59
CA GLY A 68 -3.84 -7.68 0.32
C GLY A 68 -2.91 -7.81 1.50
N TYR A 69 -1.67 -7.35 1.34
CA TYR A 69 -0.75 -7.21 2.47
C TYR A 69 -0.83 -5.81 3.04
N GLU A 70 -0.76 -5.68 4.36
CA GLU A 70 -0.49 -4.43 5.05
C GLU A 70 0.81 -4.46 5.85
N ALA A 71 1.39 -3.29 6.07
CA ALA A 71 2.58 -3.10 6.90
C ALA A 71 2.58 -1.71 7.52
N ALA A 72 3.08 -1.60 8.76
CA ALA A 72 3.56 -0.33 9.29
C ALA A 72 5.03 -0.15 8.89
N PHE A 73 5.43 1.09 8.63
CA PHE A 73 6.80 1.41 8.23
C PHE A 73 7.30 2.70 8.86
N SER A 74 8.62 2.84 8.89
CA SER A 74 9.35 4.08 9.16
C SER A 74 10.34 4.33 8.03
N THR A 75 10.55 5.59 7.64
CA THR A 75 11.46 5.97 6.56
C THR A 75 11.77 7.48 6.61
N THR A 76 12.69 7.94 5.77
CA THR A 76 12.84 9.36 5.45
C THR A 76 12.33 9.63 4.04
N ALA A 77 11.39 10.56 3.88
CA ALA A 77 10.80 10.93 2.59
C ALA A 77 11.32 12.28 2.09
N THR A 78 11.59 12.38 0.79
CA THR A 78 12.03 13.62 0.12
C THR A 78 10.97 14.06 -0.91
N ILE A 79 9.89 14.70 -0.44
CA ILE A 79 8.73 15.06 -1.28
C ILE A 79 8.87 16.48 -1.90
N SER A 80 9.58 17.39 -1.21
CA SER A 80 9.83 18.78 -1.65
C SER A 80 11.31 19.16 -1.64
N GLY A 81 12.20 18.17 -1.74
CA GLY A 81 13.65 18.36 -1.62
C GLY A 81 14.18 18.41 -0.17
N THR A 82 13.30 18.48 0.82
CA THR A 82 13.65 18.38 2.24
C THR A 82 13.43 16.95 2.74
N PRO A 83 14.48 16.23 3.18
CA PRO A 83 14.33 14.94 3.82
C PRO A 83 13.55 15.08 5.13
N THR A 84 12.46 14.33 5.27
CA THR A 84 11.56 14.39 6.43
C THR A 84 11.33 12.98 6.97
N PRO A 85 11.61 12.71 8.26
CA PRO A 85 11.28 11.43 8.88
C PRO A 85 9.77 11.22 8.95
N ILE A 86 9.31 10.04 8.54
CA ILE A 86 7.90 9.68 8.51
C ILE A 86 7.68 8.28 9.07
N ASP A 87 6.54 8.10 9.71
CA ASP A 87 5.96 6.79 10.00
C ASP A 87 4.68 6.63 9.17
N GLY A 88 4.32 5.41 8.83
CA GLY A 88 3.18 5.19 7.97
C GLY A 88 2.61 3.78 7.99
N TYR A 89 1.46 3.66 7.33
CA TYR A 89 0.85 2.39 6.97
C TYR A 89 0.82 2.26 5.46
N ARG A 90 0.98 1.04 4.97
CA ARG A 90 0.89 0.70 3.56
C ARG A 90 0.04 -0.55 3.40
N PHE A 91 -0.81 -0.56 2.39
CA PHE A 91 -1.48 -1.75 1.88
C PHE A 91 -1.05 -1.95 0.42
N ASN A 92 -0.80 -3.19 0.02
CA ASN A 92 -0.50 -3.51 -1.37
C ASN A 92 -1.17 -4.82 -1.80
N ARG A 93 -1.75 -4.80 -3.00
CA ARG A 93 -2.30 -5.98 -3.68
C ARG A 93 -1.96 -5.92 -5.16
N ARG A 94 -1.38 -7.00 -5.68
CA ARG A 94 -1.07 -7.23 -7.10
C ARG A 94 -1.93 -8.36 -7.62
N VAL A 95 -2.72 -8.12 -8.67
CA VAL A 95 -3.58 -9.12 -9.31
C VAL A 95 -3.00 -9.42 -10.70
N GLY A 96 -2.26 -10.52 -10.79
CA GLY A 96 -1.52 -10.91 -11.98
C GLY A 96 -2.43 -11.10 -13.19
N GLU A 97 -3.51 -11.86 -13.04
CA GLU A 97 -4.47 -12.11 -14.14
C GLU A 97 -5.06 -10.83 -14.74
N ARG A 98 -5.17 -9.77 -13.94
CA ARG A 98 -5.73 -8.47 -14.35
C ARG A 98 -4.68 -7.43 -14.70
N GLY A 99 -3.39 -7.74 -14.54
CA GLY A 99 -2.31 -6.81 -14.85
C GLY A 99 -2.33 -5.56 -13.97
N ILE A 100 -2.83 -5.64 -12.74
CA ILE A 100 -3.14 -4.46 -11.92
C ILE A 100 -2.51 -4.55 -10.53
N GLY A 101 -2.09 -3.40 -10.00
CA GLY A 101 -1.69 -3.20 -8.64
C GLY A 101 -2.49 -2.11 -7.97
N VAL A 102 -2.80 -2.31 -6.69
CA VAL A 102 -3.44 -1.31 -5.84
C VAL A 102 -2.55 -1.10 -4.63
N GLU A 103 -2.29 0.17 -4.34
CA GLU A 103 -1.56 0.62 -3.18
C GLU A 103 -2.39 1.65 -2.41
N VAL A 104 -2.45 1.49 -1.10
CA VAL A 104 -2.93 2.53 -0.18
C VAL A 104 -1.78 2.86 0.74
N MET A 105 -1.49 4.14 0.93
CA MET A 105 -0.43 4.57 1.82
C MET A 105 -0.90 5.74 2.67
N LEU A 106 -0.58 5.70 3.94
CA LEU A 106 -0.72 6.80 4.89
C LEU A 106 0.69 7.15 5.40
N MET A 107 1.05 8.42 5.34
CA MET A 107 2.32 8.96 5.81
C MET A 107 2.05 10.06 6.82
N CYS A 108 2.60 9.94 8.02
CA CYS A 108 2.49 10.93 9.07
C CYS A 108 3.90 11.40 9.48
N PRO A 109 4.06 12.63 9.98
CA PRO A 109 5.27 13.01 10.69
C PRO A 109 5.62 11.96 11.74
N GLN A 110 6.90 11.62 11.86
CA GLN A 110 7.35 10.58 12.79
C GLN A 110 6.82 10.84 14.22
N GLY A 111 6.30 9.79 14.86
CA GLY A 111 5.71 9.86 16.20
C GLY A 111 4.27 10.36 16.26
N THR A 112 3.62 10.63 15.12
CA THR A 112 2.21 11.08 15.05
C THR A 112 1.28 10.11 14.31
N LEU A 113 1.76 8.90 14.02
CA LEU A 113 0.99 7.89 13.31
C LEU A 113 -0.29 7.53 14.08
N ILE A 114 -1.41 7.45 13.37
CA ILE A 114 -2.70 7.00 13.91
C ILE A 114 -2.61 5.55 14.41
N GLY A 115 -3.58 5.12 15.22
CA GLY A 115 -3.64 3.72 15.67
C GLY A 115 -3.98 2.74 14.54
N LEU A 116 -3.58 1.47 14.71
CA LEU A 116 -3.88 0.39 13.74
C LEU A 116 -5.38 0.24 13.48
N ASP A 117 -6.22 0.38 14.51
CA ASP A 117 -7.67 0.31 14.36
C ASP A 117 -8.23 1.43 13.47
N GLN A 118 -7.64 2.63 13.54
CA GLN A 118 -8.02 3.75 12.67
C GLN A 118 -7.55 3.50 11.23
N TRP A 119 -6.38 2.90 11.05
CA TRP A 119 -5.91 2.45 9.74
C TRP A 119 -6.84 1.39 9.11
N HIS A 120 -7.25 0.37 9.87
CA HIS A 120 -8.24 -0.61 9.39
C HIS A 120 -9.60 0.03 9.11
N THR A 121 -10.01 1.02 9.90
CA THR A 121 -11.22 1.82 9.62
C THR A 121 -11.11 2.53 8.27
N ILE A 122 -9.94 3.08 7.93
CA ILE A 122 -9.69 3.70 6.62
C ILE A 122 -9.76 2.65 5.50
N LEU A 123 -9.05 1.51 5.64
CA LEU A 123 -9.05 0.45 4.63
C LEU A 123 -10.46 -0.09 4.36
N THR A 124 -11.25 -0.30 5.41
CA THR A 124 -12.65 -0.77 5.29
C THR A 124 -13.59 0.24 4.64
N GLY A 125 -13.18 1.50 4.52
CA GLY A 125 -13.87 2.52 3.72
C GLY A 125 -13.56 2.48 2.22
N ILE A 126 -12.47 1.82 1.80
CA ILE A 126 -12.01 1.83 0.40
C ILE A 126 -12.75 0.80 -0.44
N ARG A 127 -13.18 1.21 -1.64
CA ARG A 127 -13.83 0.36 -2.65
C ARG A 127 -13.07 0.45 -3.96
N VAL A 128 -12.58 -0.68 -4.46
CA VAL A 128 -11.94 -0.80 -5.77
C VAL A 128 -12.97 -1.37 -6.74
N GLN A 129 -13.32 -0.62 -7.78
CA GLN A 129 -14.38 -1.02 -8.72
C GLN A 129 -13.81 -1.50 -10.06
N GLY A 130 -14.57 -2.34 -10.76
CA GLY A 130 -14.21 -2.89 -12.07
C GLY A 130 -13.19 -4.02 -11.99
N ILE A 131 -13.03 -4.62 -10.81
CA ILE A 131 -12.09 -5.70 -10.52
C ILE A 131 -12.79 -6.74 -9.66
N ASP A 132 -12.60 -7.99 -10.03
CA ASP A 132 -12.81 -9.15 -9.16
C ASP A 132 -11.46 -9.83 -9.02
N ALA A 133 -10.81 -9.61 -7.88
CA ALA A 133 -9.44 -10.06 -7.64
C ALA A 133 -9.37 -11.48 -7.09
N GLY A 134 -10.45 -11.94 -6.45
CA GLY A 134 -10.46 -13.19 -5.71
C GLY A 134 -9.37 -13.27 -4.62
N ALA A 135 -9.08 -14.51 -4.22
CA ALA A 135 -8.04 -14.81 -3.24
C ALA A 135 -6.64 -14.43 -3.74
N MET A 136 -5.71 -14.18 -2.80
CA MET A 136 -4.29 -13.96 -3.07
C MET A 136 -3.50 -15.25 -3.27
#